data_AF-A0A7X9EUL5-F1
#
_entry.id   AF-A0A7X9EUL5-F1
#
_cell.length_a   1.000
_cell.length_b   1.000
_cell.length_c   1.000
_cell.angle_alpha   90.00
_cell.angle_beta   90.00
_cell.angle_gamma   90.00
#
_symmetry.space_group_name_H-M   'P 1'
#
loop_
_entity.id
_entity.type
_entity.pdbx_description
1 polymer ?
#
loop_
_entity_poly.entity_id
_entity_poly.type
_entity_poly.pdbx_seq_one_letter_code
_entity_poly.pdbx_strand_id
1 'polypeptide(L)' 'MALYVAKFGGSSVASLERIDKVSERVAKMKQNGDDLVVVVSAMGDTTDDLMDLAL' A
#
# COMPACT_ATOMS: atom_id res chain seq x y z
N MET A 1 -18.89 12.47 2.34
CA MET A 1 -17.92 12.48 1.24
C MET A 1 -16.72 13.29 1.67
N ALA A 2 -15.68 12.61 2.12
CA ALA A 2 -14.39 13.20 2.46
C ALA A 2 -13.32 12.67 1.51
N LEU A 3 -12.16 13.34 1.47
CA LEU A 3 -10.97 12.85 0.77
C LEU A 3 -10.00 12.25 1.79
N TYR A 4 -9.73 10.95 1.67
CA TYR A 4 -8.78 10.25 2.51
C TYR A 4 -7.48 9.95 1.77
N VAL A 5 -6.37 9.98 2.50
CA VAL A 5 -5.08 9.47 2.05
C VAL A 5 -4.75 8.23 2.87
N ALA A 6 -4.65 7.07 2.22
CA ALA A 6 -4.30 5.81 2.85
C ALA A 6 -2.88 5.39 2.43
N LYS A 7 -1.97 5.29 3.40
CA LYS A 7 -0.60 4.84 3.15
C LYS A 7 -0.40 3.40 3.64
N PHE A 8 0.21 2.57 2.81
CA PHE A 8 0.61 1.21 3.14
C PHE A 8 2.14 1.09 3.07
N GLY A 9 2.77 0.66 4.17
CA GLY A 9 4.22 0.43 4.22
C GLY A 9 4.64 -0.88 3.58
N GLY A 10 5.94 -1.08 3.37
CA GLY A 10 6.47 -2.25 2.65
C GLY A 10 6.03 -3.58 3.25
N SER A 11 5.99 -3.68 4.58
CA SER A 11 5.44 -4.84 5.28
C SER A 11 3.98 -5.14 4.91
N SER A 12 3.15 -4.12 4.67
CA SER A 12 1.74 -4.28 4.28
C SER A 12 1.56 -4.75 2.83
N VAL A 13 2.59 -4.63 2.01
CA VAL A 13 2.60 -5.04 0.60
C VAL A 13 3.68 -6.07 0.29
N ALA A 14 4.19 -6.77 1.32
CA ALA A 14 5.34 -7.67 1.19
C ALA A 14 5.08 -8.96 0.38
N SER A 15 3.82 -9.28 0.10
CA SER A 15 3.45 -10.45 -0.72
C SER A 15 2.15 -10.19 -1.47
N LEU A 16 1.88 -11.02 -2.49
CA LEU A 16 0.64 -10.94 -3.28
C LEU A 16 -0.62 -11.06 -2.39
N GLU A 17 -0.62 -11.98 -1.42
CA GLU A 17 -1.73 -12.15 -0.47
C GLU A 17 -1.96 -10.88 0.38
N ARG A 18 -0.89 -10.17 0.75
CA ARG A 18 -1.02 -8.93 1.52
C ARG A 18 -1.50 -7.78 0.65
N ILE A 19 -1.06 -7.70 -0.60
CA ILE A 19 -1.56 -6.75 -1.58
C ILE A 19 -3.05 -6.96 -1.83
N ASP A 20 -3.49 -8.22 -1.94
CA ASP A 20 -4.90 -8.55 -2.12
C ASP A 20 -5.74 -8.06 -0.93
N LYS A 21 -5.29 -8.30 0.31
CA LYS A 21 -5.91 -7.75 1.54
C LYS A 21 -5.95 -6.21 1.56
N VAL A 22 -4.90 -5.54 1.08
CA VAL A 22 -4.88 -4.07 0.94
C VAL A 22 -5.92 -3.62 -0.08
N SER A 23 -6.05 -4.32 -1.21
CA SER A 23 -7.02 -4.01 -2.26
C SER A 23 -8.47 -4.12 -1.75
N GLU A 24 -8.79 -5.15 -0.98
CA GLU A 24 -10.10 -5.31 -0.35
C GLU A 24 -10.41 -4.15 0.61
N ARG A 25 -9.41 -3.70 1.37
CA ARG A 25 -9.56 -2.58 2.29
C ARG A 25 -9.81 -1.27 1.55
N VAL A 26 -9.09 -1.01 0.46
CA VAL A 26 -9.29 0.18 -0.38
C VAL A 26 -10.68 0.14 -1.03
N ALA A 27 -11.11 -1.01 -1.55
CA ALA A 27 -12.44 -1.18 -2.13
C ALA A 27 -13.56 -0.89 -1.11
N LYS A 28 -13.44 -1.42 0.12
CA LYS A 28 -14.38 -1.13 1.22
C LYS A 28 -14.42 0.36 1.56
N MET A 29 -13.27 1.04 1.60
CA MET A 29 -13.22 2.49 1.84
C MET A 29 -13.90 3.27 0.71
N LYS A 30 -13.71 2.88 -0.56
CA LYS A 30 -14.37 3.54 -1.70
C LYS A 30 -15.88 3.31 -1.72
N GLN A 31 -16.33 2.12 -1.33
CA GLN A 31 -17.76 1.78 -1.23
C GLN A 31 -18.53 2.64 -0.21
N ASN A 32 -17.85 3.18 0.80
CA ASN A 32 -18.45 4.10 1.77
C ASN A 32 -18.75 5.50 1.19
N GLY A 33 -18.44 5.75 -0.09
CA GLY A 33 -18.73 7.02 -0.76
C GLY A 33 -17.66 8.10 -0.51
N ASP A 34 -16.47 7.70 -0.08
CA ASP A 34 -15.33 8.60 0.09
C ASP A 34 -14.41 8.59 -1.14
N ASP A 35 -13.69 9.69 -1.33
CA ASP A 35 -12.60 9.76 -2.30
C ASP A 35 -11.28 9.34 -1.65
N LEU A 36 -10.45 8.62 -2.39
CA LEU A 36 -9.22 8.05 -1.88
C LEU A 36 -8.02 8.35 -2.76
N VAL A 37 -6.92 8.70 -2.11
CA VAL A 37 -5.57 8.59 -2.64
C VAL A 37 -4.86 7.48 -1.88
N VAL A 38 -4.25 6.56 -2.61
CA VAL A 38 -3.51 5.43 -2.02
C VAL A 38 -2.02 5.60 -2.34
N VAL A 39 -1.19 5.54 -1.31
CA VAL A 39 0.28 5.60 -1.44
C VAL A 39 0.86 4.29 -0.90
N VAL A 40 1.74 3.66 -1.69
CA VAL A 40 2.42 2.42 -1.30
C VAL A 40 3.93 2.65 -1.28
N SER A 41 4.60 2.00 -0.33
CA SER A 41 6.05 1.80 -0.37
C SER A 41 6.41 0.65 -1.31
N ALA A 42 7.69 0.44 -1.61
CA ALA A 42 8.18 -0.78 -2.24
C ALA A 42 7.85 -2.03 -1.38
N MET A 43 7.82 -3.21 -1.99
CA MET A 43 7.40 -4.46 -1.32
C MET A 43 8.43 -4.94 -0.30
N GLY A 44 7.99 -5.24 0.93
CA GLY A 44 8.88 -5.76 1.96
C GLY A 44 10.10 -4.85 2.19
N ASP A 45 11.28 -5.44 2.08
CA ASP A 45 12.58 -4.78 2.30
C ASP A 45 13.25 -4.36 0.97
N THR A 46 12.51 -4.37 -0.16
CA THR A 46 13.04 -4.09 -1.51
C THR A 46 13.83 -2.79 -1.60
N THR A 47 13.43 -1.74 -0.86
CA THR A 47 14.18 -0.48 -0.86
C THR A 47 15.57 -0.68 -0.29
N ASP A 48 15.71 -1.44 0.80
CA ASP A 48 17.00 -1.70 1.44
C ASP A 48 17.84 -2.63 0.55
N ASP A 49 17.24 -3.67 -0.05
CA ASP A 49 17.91 -4.55 -1.01
C ASP A 49 18.49 -3.76 -2.20
N LEU A 50 17.76 -2.75 -2.71
CA LEU A 50 18.24 -1.89 -3.79
C LEU A 50 19.35 -0.95 -3.33
N MET A 51 19.31 -0.46 -2.10
CA MET A 51 20.35 0.39 -1.52
C MET A 51 21.65 -0.41 -1.33
N ASP A 52 21.55 -1.66 -0.88
CA ASP A 52 22.69 -2.56 -0.69
C ASP A 52 23.38 -2.93 -2.01
N LEU A 53 22.66 -2.91 -3.14
CA LEU A 53 23.25 -3.10 -4.47
C LEU A 53 23.96 -1.85 -5.01
N ALA A 54 23.63 -0.68 -4.49
CA ALA A 54 24.11 0.61 -4.97
C ALA A 54 25.31 1.15 -4.16
N LEU A 55 25.47 0.70 -2.91
CA LEU A 55 26.51 1.12 -1.97
C LEU A 55 27.62 0.08 -1.82
#